data_AF-A4N7B5-F1
#
_entry.id   AF-A4N7B5-F1
#
_cell.length_a   1.000
_cell.length_b   1.000
_cell.length_c   1.000
_cell.angle_alpha   90.00
_cell.angle_beta   90.00
_cell.angle_gamma   90.00
#
_symmetry.space_group_name_H-M   'P 1'
#
loop_
_entity.id
_entity.type
_entity.pdbx_description
1 polymer ?
#
loop_
_entity_poly.entity_id
_entity_poly.type
_entity_poly.pdbx_seq_one_letter_code
_entity_poly.pdbx_strand_id
1 'polypeptide(L)'
;MNFYGILLKRFKEKGSKEFIIHARKAWLSGLSPKENREIPPLDYIRVYQLKRDFPHLTIAINGGIKTIEEMKQHLQYVDGVMVGREAYQNPSLLGQIDQALFDPNAPIVTAHEAVESMLPYIEQQLSQGIHLNHIVRHKSDSFIQFICCLSK
;
A
#
# COMPACT_ATOMS: atom_id res chain seq x y z
N MET A 1 13.24 -24.91 2.60
CA MET A 1 12.92 -23.47 2.60
C MET A 1 12.37 -23.11 1.23
N ASN A 2 11.21 -22.46 1.14
CA ASN A 2 10.62 -22.10 -0.16
C ASN A 2 11.40 -20.94 -0.83
N PHE A 3 11.15 -20.69 -2.12
CA PHE A 3 11.83 -19.65 -2.91
C PHE A 3 11.83 -18.27 -2.23
N TYR A 4 10.70 -17.87 -1.65
CA TYR A 4 10.56 -16.57 -0.98
C TYR A 4 11.41 -16.47 0.28
N GLY A 5 11.46 -17.52 1.10
CA GLY A 5 12.34 -17.54 2.28
C GLY A 5 13.81 -17.41 1.91
N ILE A 6 14.25 -18.06 0.82
CA ILE A 6 15.63 -17.92 0.31
C ILE A 6 15.92 -16.46 -0.06
N LEU A 7 14.98 -15.80 -0.73
CA LEU A 7 15.13 -14.42 -1.17
C LEU A 7 15.20 -13.44 0.02
N LEU A 8 14.30 -13.59 1.00
CA LEU A 8 14.31 -12.77 2.22
C LEU A 8 15.62 -12.91 2.98
N LYS A 9 16.12 -14.15 3.13
CA LYS A 9 17.40 -14.40 3.80
C LYS A 9 18.55 -13.68 3.10
N ARG A 10 18.61 -13.74 1.76
CA ARG A 10 19.66 -13.04 0.98
C ARG A 10 19.62 -11.53 1.15
N PHE A 11 18.43 -10.92 1.08
CA PHE A 11 18.30 -9.47 1.28
C PHE A 11 18.59 -9.05 2.72
N LYS A 12 18.19 -9.87 3.70
CA LYS A 12 18.56 -9.68 5.11
C LYS A 12 20.08 -9.71 5.31
N GLU A 13 20.78 -10.66 4.70
CA GLU A 13 22.26 -10.73 4.75
C GLU A 13 22.91 -9.47 4.14
N LYS A 14 22.18 -8.70 3.34
CA LYS A 14 22.58 -7.39 2.80
C LYS A 14 22.05 -6.19 3.60
N GLY A 15 21.39 -6.42 4.74
CA GLY A 15 20.96 -5.39 5.68
C GLY A 15 19.48 -5.00 5.61
N SER A 16 18.70 -5.53 4.67
CA SER A 16 17.26 -5.23 4.59
C SER A 16 16.50 -5.87 5.76
N LYS A 17 15.70 -5.06 6.48
CA LYS A 17 14.90 -5.50 7.63
C LYS A 17 13.39 -5.40 7.39
N GLU A 18 12.99 -4.64 6.38
CA GLU A 18 11.60 -4.34 6.08
C GLU A 18 11.26 -4.84 4.67
N PHE A 19 10.13 -5.53 4.55
CA PHE A 19 9.70 -6.15 3.31
C PHE A 19 8.22 -5.92 3.08
N ILE A 20 7.88 -5.37 1.92
CA ILE A 20 6.50 -5.33 1.43
C ILE A 20 6.33 -6.47 0.44
N ILE A 21 5.43 -7.41 0.74
CA ILE A 21 5.22 -8.60 -0.07
C ILE A 21 3.84 -8.53 -0.72
N HIS A 22 3.82 -8.42 -2.04
CA HIS A 22 2.58 -8.58 -2.79
C HIS A 22 2.17 -10.07 -2.78
N ALA A 23 0.96 -10.35 -2.30
CA ALA A 23 0.42 -11.70 -2.18
C ALA A 23 0.07 -12.35 -3.53
N ARG A 24 0.38 -11.71 -4.66
CA ARG A 24 0.12 -12.21 -6.02
C ARG A 24 1.45 -12.51 -6.69
N LYS A 25 1.52 -13.63 -7.41
CA LYS A 25 2.68 -13.93 -8.26
C LYS A 25 2.64 -13.04 -9.52
N ALA A 26 3.79 -12.49 -9.88
CA ALA A 26 3.97 -11.92 -11.21
C ALA A 26 4.32 -13.05 -12.20
N TRP A 27 3.57 -13.16 -13.29
CA TRP A 27 3.88 -14.02 -14.44
C TRP A 27 4.54 -13.17 -15.52
N LEU A 28 5.84 -13.39 -15.71
CA LEU A 28 6.69 -12.57 -16.58
C LEU A 28 6.48 -12.83 -18.08
N SER A 29 5.69 -13.85 -18.43
CA SER A 29 5.36 -14.22 -19.80
C SER A 29 3.87 -14.52 -19.91
N GLY A 30 3.26 -14.09 -21.02
CA GLY A 30 1.89 -14.45 -21.37
C GLY A 30 0.79 -13.55 -20.78
N LEU A 31 1.11 -12.61 -19.89
CA LEU A 31 0.15 -11.64 -19.34
C LEU A 31 0.68 -10.20 -19.46
N SER A 32 -0.21 -9.26 -19.81
CA SER A 32 0.04 -7.81 -19.71
C SER A 32 0.19 -7.35 -18.25
N PRO A 33 0.71 -6.13 -18.00
CA PRO A 33 0.78 -5.56 -16.65
C PRO A 33 -0.59 -5.48 -15.95
N LYS A 34 -1.66 -5.18 -16.70
CA LYS A 34 -3.02 -5.14 -16.14
C LYS A 34 -3.48 -6.53 -15.73
N GLU A 35 -3.30 -7.52 -16.60
CA GLU A 35 -3.68 -8.90 -16.32
C GLU A 35 -2.88 -9.50 -15.16
N ASN A 36 -1.59 -9.18 -15.04
CA ASN A 36 -0.77 -9.55 -13.88
C ASN A 36 -1.31 -8.99 -12.55
N ARG A 37 -2.11 -7.92 -12.61
CA ARG A 37 -2.76 -7.30 -11.44
C ARG A 37 -4.18 -7.83 -11.19
N GLU A 38 -4.68 -8.77 -11.96
CA GLU A 38 -6.07 -9.24 -11.90
C GLU A 38 -6.17 -10.77 -11.93
N ILE A 39 -5.41 -11.45 -12.81
CA ILE A 39 -5.56 -12.86 -13.14
C ILE A 39 -4.93 -13.81 -12.10
N PRO A 40 -3.65 -13.72 -11.73
CA PRO A 40 -3.09 -14.67 -10.76
C PRO A 40 -3.82 -14.54 -9.41
N PRO A 41 -4.11 -15.64 -8.69
CA PRO A 41 -4.82 -15.55 -7.42
C PRO A 41 -3.94 -14.89 -6.33
N LEU A 42 -4.60 -14.29 -5.34
CA LEU A 42 -3.95 -13.83 -4.12
C LEU A 42 -3.67 -15.04 -3.21
N ASP A 43 -2.51 -15.04 -2.56
CA ASP A 43 -2.09 -16.05 -1.58
C ASP A 43 -1.55 -15.33 -0.34
N TYR A 44 -2.46 -14.89 0.53
CA TYR A 44 -2.11 -14.21 1.77
C TYR A 44 -1.45 -15.14 2.78
N ILE A 45 -1.86 -16.41 2.80
CA ILE A 45 -1.32 -17.44 3.71
C ILE A 45 0.19 -17.56 3.55
N ARG A 46 0.70 -17.47 2.32
CA ARG A 46 2.14 -17.44 2.07
C ARG A 46 2.85 -16.29 2.77
N VAL A 47 2.28 -15.09 2.75
CA VAL A 47 2.89 -13.91 3.39
C VAL A 47 2.88 -14.08 4.91
N TYR A 48 1.80 -14.62 5.47
CA TYR A 48 1.72 -14.94 6.89
C TYR A 48 2.75 -15.97 7.31
N GLN A 49 2.96 -17.01 6.49
CA GLN A 49 3.98 -18.01 6.74
C GLN A 49 5.38 -17.39 6.74
N LEU A 50 5.67 -16.46 5.83
CA LEU A 50 6.95 -15.73 5.83
C LEU A 50 7.13 -14.90 7.11
N LYS A 51 6.09 -14.25 7.64
CA LYS A 51 6.19 -13.58 8.94
C LYS A 51 6.49 -14.53 10.09
N ARG A 52 5.88 -15.72 10.10
CA ARG A 52 6.17 -16.76 11.10
C ARG A 52 7.60 -17.30 10.99
N ASP A 53 8.08 -17.50 9.76
CA ASP A 53 9.43 -18.01 9.50
C ASP A 53 10.52 -16.96 9.83
N PHE A 54 10.18 -15.67 9.74
CA PHE A 54 11.09 -14.54 9.96
C PHE A 54 10.49 -13.50 10.94
N PRO A 55 10.25 -13.85 12.21
CA PRO A 55 9.53 -12.97 13.15
C PRO A 55 10.27 -11.65 13.43
N HIS A 56 11.59 -11.63 13.24
CA HIS A 56 12.48 -10.48 13.42
C HIS A 56 12.51 -9.50 12.23
N LEU A 57 11.86 -9.83 11.11
CA LEU A 57 11.70 -8.91 9.99
C LEU A 57 10.35 -8.19 10.11
N THR A 58 10.31 -6.94 9.69
CA THR A 58 9.05 -6.21 9.48
C THR A 58 8.52 -6.60 8.11
N ILE A 59 7.37 -7.26 8.08
CA ILE A 59 6.73 -7.71 6.85
C ILE A 59 5.36 -7.05 6.75
N ALA A 60 5.17 -6.29 5.67
CA ALA A 60 3.87 -5.74 5.30
C ALA A 60 3.29 -6.50 4.10
N ILE A 61 1.99 -6.76 4.13
CA ILE A 61 1.27 -7.45 3.06
C ILE A 61 0.66 -6.46 2.08
N ASN A 62 0.69 -6.81 0.79
CA ASN A 62 0.06 -6.03 -0.27
C ASN A 62 -0.80 -6.90 -1.20
N GLY A 63 -1.81 -6.28 -1.81
CA GLY A 63 -2.51 -6.81 -2.98
C GLY A 63 -3.97 -7.12 -2.70
N GLY A 64 -4.89 -6.42 -3.36
CA GLY A 64 -6.33 -6.72 -3.31
C GLY A 64 -7.07 -6.33 -2.04
N ILE A 65 -6.41 -5.63 -1.11
CA ILE A 65 -6.98 -5.13 0.14
C ILE A 65 -7.72 -3.82 -0.14
N LYS A 66 -9.00 -3.75 0.25
CA LYS A 66 -9.93 -2.68 -0.08
C LYS A 66 -10.63 -2.06 1.13
N THR A 67 -10.78 -2.79 2.22
CA THR A 67 -11.54 -2.29 3.38
C THR A 67 -10.70 -2.19 4.64
N ILE A 68 -11.11 -1.35 5.58
CA ILE A 68 -10.49 -1.24 6.90
C ILE A 68 -10.58 -2.57 7.65
N GLU A 69 -11.69 -3.30 7.49
CA GLU A 69 -11.90 -4.62 8.08
C GLU A 69 -10.86 -5.62 7.57
N GLU A 70 -10.61 -5.65 6.25
CA GLU A 70 -9.55 -6.49 5.67
C GLU A 70 -8.16 -6.08 6.20
N MET A 71 -7.88 -4.78 6.30
CA MET A 71 -6.63 -4.30 6.90
C MET A 71 -6.47 -4.84 8.33
N LYS A 72 -7.50 -4.69 9.17
CA LYS A 72 -7.51 -5.20 10.55
C LYS A 72 -7.28 -6.72 10.60
N GLN A 73 -7.93 -7.48 9.72
CA GLN A 73 -7.74 -8.93 9.63
C GLN A 73 -6.29 -9.29 9.28
N HIS A 74 -5.71 -8.64 8.27
CA HIS A 74 -4.32 -8.89 7.87
C HIS A 74 -3.32 -8.53 8.96
N LEU A 75 -3.54 -7.39 9.63
CA LEU A 75 -2.72 -6.90 10.73
C LEU A 75 -2.68 -7.86 11.93
N GLN A 76 -3.56 -8.86 12.02
CA GLN A 76 -3.43 -9.92 13.04
C GLN A 76 -2.26 -10.88 12.78
N TYR A 77 -1.73 -10.94 11.54
CA TYR A 77 -0.74 -11.93 11.12
C TYR A 77 0.60 -11.33 10.66
N VAL A 78 0.61 -10.04 10.32
CA VAL A 78 1.76 -9.32 9.77
C VAL A 78 1.92 -7.96 10.44
N ASP A 79 3.07 -7.33 10.24
CA ASP A 79 3.39 -6.05 10.90
C ASP A 79 2.73 -4.87 10.20
N GLY A 80 2.41 -5.01 8.91
CA GLY A 80 1.76 -3.93 8.18
C GLY A 80 0.93 -4.34 6.97
N VAL A 81 0.19 -3.37 6.45
CA VAL A 81 -0.63 -3.49 5.25
C VAL A 81 -0.32 -2.35 4.30
N MET A 82 -0.12 -2.67 3.03
CA MET A 82 0.03 -1.70 1.97
C MET A 82 -1.23 -1.69 1.08
N VAL A 83 -1.89 -0.54 1.01
CA VAL A 83 -3.05 -0.30 0.15
C VAL A 83 -2.61 0.43 -1.12
N GLY A 84 -2.92 -0.14 -2.29
CA GLY A 84 -2.54 0.43 -3.59
C GLY A 84 -3.71 1.07 -4.31
N ARG A 85 -4.32 0.33 -5.25
CA ARG A 85 -5.41 0.85 -6.11
C ARG A 85 -6.60 1.41 -5.34
N GLU A 86 -6.94 0.81 -4.20
CA GLU A 86 -8.09 1.30 -3.43
C GLU A 86 -7.85 2.70 -2.88
N ALA A 87 -6.64 3.00 -2.37
CA ALA A 87 -6.29 4.34 -1.91
C ALA A 87 -6.41 5.39 -3.02
N TYR A 88 -6.27 4.97 -4.28
CA TYR A 88 -6.45 5.82 -5.44
C TYR A 88 -7.91 5.98 -5.87
N GLN A 89 -8.64 4.86 -5.93
CA GLN A 89 -10.03 4.82 -6.38
C GLN A 89 -10.99 5.39 -5.34
N ASN A 90 -10.61 5.31 -4.06
CA ASN A 90 -11.36 5.78 -2.92
C ASN A 90 -10.43 6.48 -1.90
N PRO A 91 -9.91 7.68 -2.21
CA PRO A 91 -9.00 8.40 -1.30
C PRO A 91 -9.59 8.71 0.08
N SER A 92 -10.93 8.83 0.17
CA SER A 92 -11.65 9.03 1.44
C SER A 92 -11.46 7.88 2.45
N LEU A 93 -11.05 6.70 1.98
CA LEU A 93 -10.62 5.60 2.86
C LEU A 93 -9.45 6.01 3.74
N LEU A 94 -8.51 6.80 3.20
CA LEU A 94 -7.29 7.21 3.92
C LEU A 94 -7.59 8.12 5.11
N GLY A 95 -8.59 9.00 4.98
CA GLY A 95 -8.99 9.91 6.05
C GLY A 95 -9.60 9.22 7.27
N GLN A 96 -9.91 7.92 7.18
CA GLN A 96 -10.47 7.12 8.29
C GLN A 96 -9.44 6.20 8.94
N ILE A 97 -8.26 6.04 8.34
CA ILE A 97 -7.26 5.05 8.76
C ILE A 97 -6.76 5.32 10.19
N ASP A 98 -6.42 6.58 10.48
CA ASP A 98 -5.85 6.96 11.78
C ASP A 98 -6.79 6.59 12.92
N GLN A 99 -8.07 6.96 12.76
CA GLN A 99 -9.11 6.63 13.71
C GLN A 99 -9.32 5.12 13.86
N ALA A 100 -9.35 4.43 12.72
CA ALA A 100 -9.74 3.02 12.71
C ALA A 100 -8.64 2.06 13.17
N LEU A 101 -7.36 2.42 13.00
CA LEU A 101 -6.22 1.52 13.21
C LEU A 101 -5.27 1.94 14.33
N PHE A 102 -5.16 3.24 14.64
CA PHE A 102 -4.10 3.74 15.53
C PHE A 102 -4.64 4.45 16.77
N ASP A 103 -5.53 5.44 16.60
CA ASP A 103 -6.11 6.20 17.72
C ASP A 103 -7.61 6.41 17.50
N PRO A 104 -8.49 5.75 18.28
CA PRO A 104 -9.95 5.92 18.17
C PRO A 104 -10.46 7.36 18.32
N ASN A 105 -9.64 8.29 18.83
CA ASN A 105 -9.99 9.71 18.96
C ASN A 105 -9.43 10.59 17.83
N ALA A 106 -8.63 10.03 16.91
CA ALA A 106 -8.12 10.77 15.78
C ALA A 106 -9.29 11.31 14.93
N PRO A 107 -9.17 12.55 14.41
CA PRO A 107 -10.20 13.11 13.56
C PRO A 107 -10.30 12.34 12.24
N ILE A 108 -11.51 12.24 11.70
CA ILE A 108 -11.70 11.77 10.33
C ILE A 108 -11.43 12.95 9.40
N VAL A 109 -10.58 12.74 8.39
CA VAL A 109 -10.36 13.73 7.34
C VAL A 109 -11.33 13.47 6.19
N THR A 110 -12.23 14.41 5.95
CA THR A 110 -13.15 14.34 4.81
C THR A 110 -12.43 14.69 3.50
N ALA A 111 -13.03 14.29 2.37
CA ALA A 111 -12.51 14.65 1.06
C ALA A 111 -12.46 16.19 0.85
N HIS A 112 -13.42 16.91 1.44
CA HIS A 112 -13.45 18.37 1.34
C HIS A 112 -12.28 19.00 2.09
N GLU A 113 -12.08 18.62 3.36
CA GLU A 113 -10.96 19.11 4.18
C GLU A 113 -9.61 18.73 3.56
N ALA A 114 -9.49 17.52 3.00
CA ALA A 114 -8.29 17.11 2.30
C ALA A 114 -8.00 18.02 1.09
N VAL A 115 -9.00 18.35 0.27
CA VAL A 115 -8.83 19.27 -0.87
C VAL A 115 -8.52 20.69 -0.40
N GLU A 116 -9.18 21.19 0.64
CA GLU A 116 -8.88 22.49 1.22
C GLU A 116 -7.43 22.56 1.73
N SER A 117 -6.95 21.49 2.37
CA SER A 117 -5.56 21.39 2.84
C SER A 117 -4.52 21.42 1.71
N MET A 118 -4.93 21.10 0.48
CA MET A 118 -4.06 21.19 -0.71
C MET A 118 -3.97 22.60 -1.30
N LEU A 119 -4.87 23.52 -0.95
CA LEU A 119 -4.90 24.87 -1.55
C LEU A 119 -3.57 25.62 -1.40
N PRO A 120 -2.89 25.65 -0.23
CA PRO A 120 -1.60 26.33 -0.10
C PRO A 120 -0.52 25.72 -1.01
N TYR A 121 -0.52 24.39 -1.16
CA TYR A 121 0.39 23.70 -2.08
C TYR A 121 0.07 24.07 -3.53
N ILE A 122 -1.21 24.06 -3.92
CA ILE A 122 -1.64 24.45 -5.27
C ILE A 122 -1.19 25.87 -5.59
N GLU A 123 -1.44 26.83 -4.69
CA GLU A 123 -1.01 28.23 -4.85
C GLU A 123 0.52 28.34 -5.03
N GLN A 124 1.29 27.64 -4.19
CA GLN A 124 2.74 27.61 -4.30
C GLN A 124 3.20 27.04 -5.65
N GLN A 125 2.62 25.94 -6.12
CA GLN A 125 3.01 25.33 -7.39
C GLN A 125 2.64 26.21 -8.59
N LEU A 126 1.47 26.86 -8.56
CA LEU A 126 1.06 27.83 -9.57
C LEU A 126 2.02 29.02 -9.63
N SER A 127 2.50 29.51 -8.49
CA SER A 127 3.49 30.59 -8.42
C SER A 127 4.84 30.24 -9.08
N GLN A 128 5.15 28.94 -9.18
CA GLN A 128 6.35 28.41 -9.82
C GLN A 128 6.13 28.07 -11.31
N GLY A 129 4.96 28.40 -11.87
CA GLY A 129 4.63 28.14 -13.27
C GLY A 129 4.16 26.70 -13.55
N ILE A 130 3.90 25.87 -12.53
CA ILE A 130 3.32 24.55 -12.72
C ILE A 130 1.85 24.70 -13.11
N HIS A 131 1.43 24.02 -14.18
CA HIS A 131 0.03 24.02 -14.59
C HIS A 131 -0.84 23.25 -13.59
N LEU A 132 -1.99 23.80 -13.21
CA LEU A 132 -2.97 23.16 -12.33
C LEU A 132 -3.29 21.71 -12.73
N ASN A 133 -3.40 21.46 -14.03
CA ASN A 133 -3.66 20.12 -14.56
C ASN A 133 -2.61 19.08 -14.14
N HIS A 134 -1.36 19.44 -13.87
CA HIS A 134 -0.37 18.47 -13.38
C HIS A 134 -0.58 18.10 -11.91
N ILE A 135 -1.30 18.94 -11.17
CA ILE A 135 -1.61 18.75 -9.76
C ILE A 135 -2.90 17.94 -9.61
N VAL A 136 -3.95 18.33 -10.35
CA VAL A 136 -5.28 17.71 -10.22
C VAL A 136 -5.47 16.46 -11.09
N ARG A 137 -4.63 16.26 -12.11
CA ARG A 137 -4.75 15.10 -13.01
C ARG A 137 -3.96 13.93 -12.44
N HIS A 138 -4.67 12.98 -11.88
CA HIS A 138 -4.06 11.73 -11.43
C HIS A 138 -4.26 10.54 -12.40
N LYS A 139 -4.74 10.79 -13.62
CA LYS A 139 -5.26 9.84 -14.65
C LYS A 139 -4.39 8.62 -15.05
N SER A 140 -3.21 8.40 -14.48
CA SER A 140 -2.29 7.35 -14.92
C SER A 140 -2.30 6.18 -13.94
N ASP A 141 -3.00 5.09 -14.28
CA ASP A 141 -2.94 3.77 -13.59
C ASP A 141 -1.52 3.22 -13.36
N SER A 142 -0.53 3.85 -13.99
CA SER A 142 0.90 3.53 -13.95
C SER A 142 1.69 4.27 -12.87
N PHE A 143 1.13 5.31 -12.23
CA PHE A 143 1.87 6.17 -11.28
C PHE A 143 1.47 6.02 -9.81
N ILE A 144 0.44 5.23 -9.50
CA ILE A 144 -0.05 5.15 -8.12
C ILE A 144 0.47 3.92 -7.41
N GLN A 145 1.61 4.14 -6.77
CA GLN A 145 1.99 3.41 -5.58
C GLN A 145 2.37 4.44 -4.52
N PHE A 146 1.45 5.36 -4.19
CA PHE A 146 1.57 6.08 -2.93
C PHE A 146 1.32 5.06 -1.83
N ILE A 147 2.41 4.72 -1.17
CA ILE A 147 2.54 3.64 -0.20
C ILE A 147 1.92 4.14 1.12
N CYS A 148 0.65 3.83 1.37
CA CYS A 148 0.22 3.75 2.77
C CYS A 148 0.62 2.37 3.28
N CYS A 149 1.87 2.25 3.74
CA CYS A 149 2.30 1.11 4.53
C CYS A 149 1.91 1.41 5.98
N LEU A 150 0.78 0.87 6.39
CA LEU A 150 0.26 0.98 7.74
C LEU A 150 0.97 -0.08 8.56
N SER A 151 1.81 0.32 9.50
CA SER A 151 2.59 -0.61 10.31
C SER A 151 2.20 -0.46 11.78
N LYS A 152 2.15 -1.57 12.52
CA LYS A 152 1.99 -1.59 13.97
C LYS A 152 3.23 -1.12 14.71
#